data_AF-A0A0D5A271-F1
#
_entry.id   AF-A0A0D5A271-F1
#
_cell.length_a   1.000
_cell.length_b   1.000
_cell.length_c   1.000
_cell.angle_alpha   90.00
_cell.angle_beta   90.00
_cell.angle_gamma   90.00
#
_symmetry.space_group_name_H-M   'P 1'
#
loop_
_entity.id
_entity.type
_entity.pdbx_description
1 polymer ?
#
loop_
_entity_poly.entity_id
_entity_poly.type
_entity_poly.pdbx_seq_one_letter_code
_entity_poly.pdbx_strand_id
1 'polypeptide(L)'
;MTGIVAEDRFVEAYNDKEAYPNLTDVAVALGLSYQTVRNRSSVLRARLRAGEDVPVLINRAIQAAEKDPDAPVAHAHARADLLRADIDDLLTRSRYPVTNPDAVVIDPYVTTKYDRRAGKKQNVEGTPRTWLTDTLTAEPVEDPRGRVFIFTGAQNDAEVDLPFWENLQAYASFRDADIIVGPGTYETQWWSENNSAVRAYAPEIEAYLCFGQMKIGESFVFCGEMNMLPTANRPISDLTTYTQGRWGVFPHSKIQLKSVPSLDPTRQAHQVMTTGLVTKPKIIPRKAGIKSIATHQLAAVLVEFDHEGDLFCRHLIADKDGSFQDLEFLIRDGEVTIDEEIDGLVMADLHSDKEDRKNFDATFRAPNSITRTLKVRKAFAHDIFDNYRRNHHNVHDNAHSYEVAYRGRESVLEEIRGIIDVVIQILKTTNLVVVESNHDIALERYVREGRYRGDGINVRLGLQLEDAYLAWRERVADAIDRGEPVESFSLLEYAFHLIARRECLHFGDEQLEWVHDGYSYVYNGVECGNHGFRGANGARGTVAGFAALGRKMNIGDKHSPEIMDDVYVSGVMNLRQGYNKGPSGWAVTHTVQYKNGKRTLVTLQNGKWRAFI
;
A
#
# COMPACT_ATOMS: atom_id res chain seq x y z
N MET A 1 19.16 30.95 -57.99
CA MET A 1 20.22 31.08 -59.01
C MET A 1 21.50 30.49 -58.42
N THR A 2 21.86 29.26 -58.80
CA THR A 2 23.13 28.65 -58.42
C THR A 2 24.24 29.29 -59.23
N GLY A 3 24.95 30.25 -58.65
CA GLY A 3 26.15 30.82 -59.25
C GLY A 3 27.17 29.71 -59.45
N ILE A 4 27.43 29.34 -60.70
CA ILE A 4 28.50 28.40 -61.05
C ILE A 4 29.81 29.15 -60.80
N VAL A 5 30.36 29.02 -59.59
CA VAL A 5 31.72 29.50 -59.28
C VAL A 5 32.68 28.64 -60.11
N ALA A 6 33.55 29.26 -60.91
CA ALA A 6 34.57 28.56 -61.68
C ALA A 6 35.49 27.73 -60.77
N GLU A 7 35.96 26.58 -61.24
CA GLU A 7 36.80 25.65 -60.45
C GLU A 7 38.09 26.32 -59.99
N ASP A 8 38.73 27.13 -60.84
CA ASP A 8 39.95 27.87 -60.52
C ASP A 8 39.74 28.86 -59.37
N ARG A 9 38.63 29.61 -59.40
CA ARG A 9 38.26 30.56 -58.34
C ARG A 9 37.95 29.85 -57.02
N PHE A 10 37.37 28.64 -57.09
CA PHE A 10 37.17 27.82 -55.90
C PHE A 10 38.50 27.35 -55.31
N VAL A 11 39.42 26.87 -56.16
CA VAL A 11 40.75 26.39 -55.74
C VAL A 11 41.58 27.54 -55.16
N GLU A 12 41.57 28.72 -55.78
CA GLU A 12 42.30 29.90 -55.31
C GLU A 12 41.84 30.32 -53.91
N ALA A 13 40.54 30.55 -53.72
CA ALA A 13 39.99 30.88 -52.40
C ALA A 13 40.17 29.73 -51.38
N TYR A 14 40.08 28.47 -51.82
CA TYR A 14 40.30 27.33 -50.94
C TYR A 14 41.78 27.12 -50.59
N ASN A 15 42.73 27.55 -51.40
CA ASN A 15 44.17 27.38 -51.14
C ASN A 15 44.80 28.59 -50.46
N ASP A 16 44.14 29.75 -50.49
CA ASP A 16 44.55 30.92 -49.72
C ASP A 16 44.12 30.78 -48.25
N LYS A 17 45.03 30.24 -47.44
CA LYS A 17 44.82 30.05 -46.01
C LYS A 17 45.04 31.33 -45.21
N GLU A 18 45.75 32.31 -45.76
CA GLU A 18 46.00 33.60 -45.09
C GLU A 18 44.77 34.51 -45.19
N ALA A 19 44.17 34.62 -46.38
CA ALA A 19 42.95 35.41 -46.56
C ALA A 19 41.69 34.72 -46.03
N TYR A 20 41.64 33.38 -46.08
CA TYR A 20 40.49 32.60 -45.63
C TYR A 20 40.94 31.49 -44.67
N PRO A 21 41.06 31.77 -43.36
CA PRO A 21 41.57 30.81 -42.38
C PRO A 21 40.73 29.53 -42.23
N ASN A 22 39.41 29.63 -42.32
CA ASN A 22 38.49 28.50 -42.14
C ASN A 22 37.54 28.32 -43.33
N LEU A 23 36.84 27.18 -43.41
CA LEU A 23 35.97 26.85 -44.55
C LEU A 23 34.73 27.77 -44.64
N THR A 24 34.36 28.41 -43.54
CA THR A 24 33.25 29.38 -43.51
C THR A 24 33.66 30.65 -44.25
N ASP A 25 34.91 31.11 -44.06
CA ASP A 25 35.45 32.28 -44.77
C ASP A 25 35.47 32.05 -46.29
N VAL A 26 35.89 30.84 -46.72
CA VAL A 26 35.85 30.43 -48.14
C VAL A 26 34.42 30.42 -48.68
N ALA A 27 33.47 29.97 -47.87
CA ALA A 27 32.06 29.92 -48.26
C ALA A 27 31.50 31.35 -48.47
N VAL A 28 31.79 32.27 -47.57
CA VAL A 28 31.41 33.68 -47.67
C VAL A 28 32.04 34.34 -48.90
N ALA A 29 33.34 34.15 -49.12
CA ALA A 29 34.08 34.74 -50.23
C ALA A 29 33.57 34.28 -51.61
N LEU A 30 33.07 33.05 -51.69
CA LEU A 30 32.55 32.46 -52.93
C LEU A 30 31.03 32.55 -53.06
N GLY A 31 30.32 33.12 -52.07
CA GLY A 31 28.86 33.14 -52.04
C GLY A 31 28.23 31.73 -52.02
N LEU A 32 28.92 30.77 -51.41
CA LEU A 32 28.49 29.37 -51.29
C LEU A 32 28.09 29.05 -49.85
N SER A 33 27.34 27.96 -49.64
CA SER A 33 27.16 27.43 -48.29
C SER A 33 28.40 26.65 -47.84
N TYR A 34 28.62 26.60 -46.53
CA TYR A 34 29.70 25.79 -45.93
C TYR A 34 29.67 24.34 -46.42
N GLN A 35 28.47 23.74 -46.50
CA GLN A 35 28.31 22.37 -46.97
C GLN A 35 28.68 22.22 -48.45
N THR A 36 28.37 23.21 -49.29
CA THR A 36 28.75 23.21 -50.71
C THR A 36 30.26 23.29 -50.88
N VAL A 37 30.97 24.11 -50.10
CA VAL A 37 32.44 24.17 -50.11
C VAL A 37 33.05 22.84 -49.68
N ARG A 38 32.52 22.23 -48.62
CA ARG A 38 32.97 20.92 -48.13
C ARG A 38 32.78 19.82 -49.18
N ASN A 39 31.60 19.75 -49.79
CA ASN A 39 31.29 18.76 -50.83
C ASN A 39 32.20 18.96 -52.05
N ARG A 40 32.36 20.20 -52.52
CA ARG A 40 33.18 20.51 -53.69
C ARG A 40 34.66 20.19 -53.49
N SER A 41 35.21 20.48 -52.31
CA SER A 41 36.58 20.09 -51.97
C SER A 41 36.77 18.57 -51.88
N SER A 42 35.73 17.83 -51.47
CA SER A 42 35.76 16.35 -51.43
C SER A 42 35.72 15.76 -52.84
N VAL A 43 34.91 16.33 -53.74
CA VAL A 43 34.83 15.93 -55.15
C VAL A 43 36.16 16.18 -55.86
N LEU A 44 36.76 17.36 -55.71
CA LEU A 44 38.07 17.67 -56.33
C LEU A 44 39.17 16.72 -55.86
N ARG A 45 39.22 16.41 -54.56
CA ARG A 45 40.17 15.41 -54.03
C ARG A 45 39.88 14.00 -54.53
N ALA A 46 38.62 13.64 -54.80
CA ALA A 46 38.27 12.35 -55.37
C ALA A 46 38.70 12.24 -56.84
N ARG A 47 38.49 13.30 -57.64
CA ARG A 47 38.92 13.40 -59.04
C ARG A 47 40.45 13.32 -59.16
N LEU A 48 41.17 14.06 -58.32
CA LEU A 48 42.64 13.98 -58.24
C LEU A 48 43.12 12.55 -57.92
N ARG A 49 42.46 11.84 -57.00
CA ARG A 49 42.78 10.44 -56.66
C ARG A 49 42.45 9.46 -57.78
N ALA A 50 41.49 9.79 -58.65
CA ALA A 50 41.15 9.01 -59.84
C ALA A 50 42.13 9.25 -61.00
N GLY A 51 43.16 10.09 -60.80
CA GLY A 51 44.17 10.40 -61.82
C GLY A 51 43.75 11.49 -62.81
N GLU A 52 42.66 12.22 -62.53
CA GLU A 52 42.27 13.38 -63.33
C GLU A 52 43.21 14.56 -63.08
N ASP A 53 43.52 15.30 -64.14
CA ASP A 53 44.31 16.53 -64.09
C ASP A 53 43.47 17.68 -63.52
N VAL A 54 43.40 17.75 -62.19
CA VAL A 54 42.69 18.80 -61.44
C VAL A 54 43.64 19.45 -60.41
N PRO A 55 43.44 20.73 -60.07
CA PRO A 55 44.32 21.41 -59.11
C PRO A 55 44.29 20.79 -57.70
N VAL A 56 45.45 20.71 -57.07
CA VAL A 56 45.60 20.15 -55.71
C VAL A 56 45.07 21.14 -54.66
N LEU A 57 44.20 20.65 -53.77
CA LEU A 57 43.69 21.44 -52.64
C LEU A 57 44.56 21.24 -51.38
N ILE A 58 44.86 22.33 -50.67
CA ILE A 58 45.56 22.29 -49.38
C ILE A 58 44.78 21.48 -48.34
N ASN A 59 45.50 20.89 -47.38
CA ASN A 59 44.87 20.22 -46.24
C ASN A 59 44.49 21.25 -45.16
N ARG A 60 43.19 21.55 -45.03
CA ARG A 60 42.63 22.45 -44.02
C ARG A 60 42.22 21.74 -42.72
N ALA A 61 42.96 20.73 -42.28
CA ALA A 61 42.69 20.08 -41.00
C ALA A 61 42.63 21.12 -39.88
N ILE A 62 41.48 21.24 -39.23
CA ILE A 62 41.27 22.12 -38.09
C ILE A 62 42.21 21.62 -36.99
N GLN A 63 43.25 22.40 -36.65
CA GLN A 63 43.93 22.25 -35.37
C GLN A 63 42.87 22.50 -34.31
N ALA A 64 42.46 21.45 -33.60
CA ALA A 64 41.66 21.60 -32.41
C ALA A 64 42.47 22.51 -31.48
N ALA A 65 41.88 23.63 -31.05
CA ALA A 65 42.46 24.42 -29.97
C ALA A 65 42.87 23.48 -28.83
N GLU A 66 44.06 23.66 -28.27
CA GLU A 66 44.46 22.96 -27.06
C GLU A 66 43.38 23.20 -26.01
N LYS A 67 42.62 22.14 -25.67
CA LYS A 67 41.67 22.21 -24.57
C LYS A 67 42.51 22.28 -23.30
N ASP A 68 42.23 23.29 -22.48
CA ASP A 68 42.77 23.41 -21.14
C ASP A 68 42.60 22.07 -20.40
N PRO A 69 43.70 21.43 -19.95
CA PRO A 69 43.66 20.13 -19.27
C PRO A 69 42.93 20.18 -17.92
N ASP A 70 42.79 21.35 -17.30
CA ASP A 70 42.10 21.53 -16.01
C ASP A 70 40.62 21.89 -16.16
N ALA A 71 40.18 22.30 -17.36
CA ALA A 71 38.78 22.64 -17.64
C ALA A 71 37.79 21.51 -17.26
N PRO A 72 38.03 20.22 -17.55
CA PRO A 72 37.11 19.15 -17.16
C PRO A 72 36.90 19.04 -15.64
N VAL A 73 37.92 19.36 -14.86
CA VAL A 73 37.85 19.37 -13.39
C VAL A 73 37.01 20.56 -12.93
N ALA A 74 37.31 21.77 -13.43
CA ALA A 74 36.55 22.98 -13.12
C ALA A 74 35.05 22.86 -13.51
N HIS A 75 34.76 22.28 -14.69
CA HIS A 75 33.40 22.00 -15.13
C HIS A 75 32.68 20.98 -14.22
N ALA A 76 33.36 19.92 -13.80
CA ALA A 76 32.80 18.94 -12.86
C ALA A 76 32.47 19.56 -11.49
N HIS A 77 33.35 20.42 -10.97
CA HIS A 77 33.09 21.19 -9.75
C HIS A 77 31.89 22.13 -9.91
N ALA A 78 31.87 22.97 -10.95
CA ALA A 78 30.78 23.89 -11.20
C ALA A 78 29.42 23.19 -11.34
N ARG A 79 29.39 22.01 -12.00
CA ARG A 79 28.18 21.21 -12.12
C ARG A 79 27.73 20.61 -10.79
N ALA A 80 28.67 20.13 -9.96
CA ALA A 80 28.35 19.64 -8.64
C ALA A 80 27.83 20.77 -7.73
N ASP A 81 28.39 21.98 -7.85
CA ASP A 81 27.96 23.16 -7.09
C ASP A 81 26.54 23.59 -7.48
N LEU A 82 26.23 23.64 -8.78
CA LEU A 82 24.88 23.89 -9.29
C LEU A 82 23.88 22.85 -8.77
N LEU A 83 24.24 21.56 -8.88
CA LEU A 83 23.37 20.49 -8.39
C LEU A 83 23.17 20.55 -6.86
N ARG A 84 24.18 20.99 -6.09
CA ARG A 84 24.02 21.23 -4.65
C ARG A 84 23.01 22.32 -4.37
N ALA A 85 23.11 23.46 -5.07
CA ALA A 85 22.16 24.55 -4.93
C ALA A 85 20.73 24.13 -5.31
N ASP A 86 20.56 23.40 -6.42
CA ASP A 86 19.25 22.91 -6.86
C ASP A 86 18.62 21.91 -5.88
N ILE A 87 19.43 21.01 -5.31
CA ILE A 87 18.93 20.06 -4.31
C ILE A 87 18.61 20.77 -3.01
N ASP A 88 19.48 21.68 -2.54
CA ASP A 88 19.23 22.44 -1.31
C ASP A 88 17.93 23.24 -1.40
N ASP A 89 17.69 23.94 -2.51
CA ASP A 89 16.42 24.63 -2.78
C ASP A 89 15.24 23.65 -2.79
N LEU A 90 15.36 22.52 -3.49
CA LEU A 90 14.30 21.51 -3.55
C LEU A 90 13.93 20.94 -2.16
N LEU A 91 14.92 20.71 -1.31
CA LEU A 91 14.73 20.14 0.03
C LEU A 91 14.16 21.15 1.04
N THR A 92 14.32 22.46 0.80
CA THR A 92 14.02 23.51 1.79
C THR A 92 12.90 24.47 1.38
N ARG A 93 12.50 24.51 0.10
CA ARG A 93 11.49 25.47 -0.41
C ARG A 93 10.03 25.16 -0.05
N SER A 94 9.72 23.93 0.35
CA SER A 94 8.33 23.51 0.63
C SER A 94 7.86 23.99 2.01
N ARG A 95 6.59 23.72 2.36
CA ARG A 95 6.06 23.98 3.71
C ARG A 95 6.67 23.06 4.78
N TYR A 96 7.35 21.99 4.37
CA TYR A 96 7.93 20.97 5.25
C TYR A 96 9.44 20.84 4.95
N PRO A 97 10.23 21.89 5.25
CA PRO A 97 11.64 21.93 4.89
C PRO A 97 12.43 20.84 5.61
N VAL A 98 13.42 20.27 4.92
CA VAL A 98 14.43 19.42 5.54
C VAL A 98 15.31 20.26 6.44
N THR A 99 15.54 19.78 7.66
CA THR A 99 16.30 20.50 8.70
C THR A 99 17.80 20.19 8.67
N ASN A 100 18.21 19.14 7.96
CA ASN A 100 19.60 18.70 7.78
C ASN A 100 19.97 18.47 6.30
N PRO A 101 19.79 19.46 5.39
CA PRO A 101 20.02 19.27 3.95
C PRO A 101 21.48 18.86 3.62
N ASP A 102 22.44 19.27 4.44
CA ASP A 102 23.86 18.88 4.33
C ASP A 102 24.10 17.35 4.41
N ALA A 103 23.12 16.58 4.87
CA ALA A 103 23.19 15.13 4.85
C ALA A 103 23.25 14.56 3.42
N VAL A 104 22.77 15.30 2.41
CA VAL A 104 22.96 14.97 0.99
C VAL A 104 24.31 15.47 0.51
N VAL A 105 25.25 14.55 0.29
CA VAL A 105 26.58 14.90 -0.23
C VAL A 105 26.59 14.74 -1.74
N ILE A 106 27.10 15.78 -2.43
CA ILE A 106 27.29 15.78 -3.88
C ILE A 106 28.75 16.07 -4.21
N ASP A 107 29.41 15.08 -4.78
CA ASP A 107 30.84 15.11 -5.07
C ASP A 107 31.07 15.24 -6.58
N PRO A 108 31.92 16.20 -7.02
CA PRO A 108 32.32 16.29 -8.42
C PRO A 108 33.03 15.01 -8.86
N TYR A 109 32.76 14.60 -10.11
CA TYR A 109 33.35 13.39 -10.65
C TYR A 109 33.98 13.64 -12.03
N VAL A 110 35.20 13.15 -12.20
CA VAL A 110 35.95 13.21 -13.46
C VAL A 110 36.24 11.79 -13.91
N THR A 111 35.99 11.50 -15.17
CA THR A 111 36.26 10.19 -15.78
C THR A 111 37.31 10.31 -16.88
N THR A 112 38.00 9.22 -17.19
CA THR A 112 38.97 9.20 -18.29
C THR A 112 38.37 8.56 -19.53
N LYS A 113 38.41 9.25 -20.67
CA LYS A 113 38.01 8.69 -21.98
C LYS A 113 39.22 8.61 -22.91
N TYR A 114 39.33 7.50 -23.64
CA TYR A 114 40.39 7.35 -24.63
C TYR A 114 40.08 8.22 -25.86
N ASP A 115 40.91 9.23 -26.11
CA ASP A 115 40.81 10.04 -27.32
C ASP A 115 41.60 9.35 -28.45
N ARG A 116 40.86 8.83 -29.43
CA ARG A 116 41.43 8.14 -30.61
C ARG A 116 42.30 9.07 -31.48
N ARG A 117 42.09 10.39 -31.43
CA ARG A 117 42.87 11.36 -32.20
C ARG A 117 44.19 11.71 -31.50
N ALA A 118 44.15 11.83 -30.18
CA ALA A 118 45.33 12.15 -29.38
C ALA A 118 46.15 10.91 -28.98
N GLY A 119 45.60 9.70 -29.12
CA GLY A 119 46.25 8.45 -28.74
C GLY A 119 46.50 8.31 -27.23
N LYS A 120 45.79 9.10 -26.41
CA LYS A 120 45.96 9.17 -24.96
C LYS A 120 44.59 9.20 -24.26
N LYS A 121 44.56 8.80 -22.99
CA LYS A 121 43.40 9.02 -22.12
C LYS A 121 43.36 10.51 -21.74
N GLN A 122 42.20 11.14 -21.87
CA GLN A 122 41.95 12.50 -21.42
C GLN A 122 40.88 12.49 -20.33
N ASN A 123 41.00 13.41 -19.39
CA ASN A 123 39.97 13.68 -18.41
C ASN A 123 38.76 14.29 -19.11
N VAL A 124 37.58 13.79 -18.75
CA VAL A 124 36.30 14.27 -19.22
C VAL A 124 35.39 14.39 -18.02
N GLU A 125 34.56 15.43 -18.01
CA GLU A 125 33.53 15.61 -16.99
C GLU A 125 32.67 14.34 -16.86
N GLY A 126 32.51 13.87 -15.62
CA GLY A 126 31.60 12.78 -15.27
C GLY A 126 30.34 13.32 -14.57
N THR A 127 29.33 12.47 -14.41
CA THR A 127 28.13 12.81 -13.64
C THR A 127 28.48 12.90 -12.15
N PRO A 128 28.10 13.98 -11.44
CA PRO A 128 28.31 14.09 -9.99
C PRO A 128 27.78 12.87 -9.24
N ARG A 129 28.47 12.46 -8.18
CA ARG A 129 28.04 11.36 -7.32
C ARG A 129 27.23 11.91 -6.17
N THR A 130 26.15 11.22 -5.79
CA THR A 130 25.25 11.66 -4.72
C THR A 130 25.04 10.52 -3.72
N TRP A 131 25.16 10.80 -2.44
CA TRP A 131 24.86 9.85 -1.36
C TRP A 131 24.34 10.55 -0.11
N LEU A 132 23.73 9.78 0.78
CA LEU A 132 23.29 10.25 2.09
C LEU A 132 24.34 9.89 3.14
N THR A 133 24.60 10.82 4.06
CA THR A 133 25.42 10.59 5.26
C THR A 133 24.58 10.37 6.51
N ASP A 134 23.32 10.81 6.49
CA ASP A 134 22.33 10.61 7.55
C ASP A 134 20.91 10.54 6.94
N THR A 135 19.93 10.16 7.75
CA THR A 135 18.50 10.25 7.41
C THR A 135 18.09 11.71 7.29
N LEU A 136 17.45 12.09 6.18
CA LEU A 136 16.87 13.43 6.05
C LEU A 136 15.71 13.59 7.02
N THR A 137 15.66 14.69 7.76
CA THR A 137 14.62 14.97 8.76
C THR A 137 13.87 16.24 8.40
N ALA A 138 12.55 16.26 8.61
CA ALA A 138 11.73 17.46 8.57
C ALA A 138 11.44 17.95 9.99
N GLU A 139 10.92 19.17 10.12
CA GLU A 139 10.49 19.69 11.42
C GLU A 139 9.43 18.78 12.07
N PRO A 140 9.60 18.37 13.34
CA PRO A 140 8.65 17.49 14.00
C PRO A 140 7.39 18.26 14.42
N VAL A 141 6.29 17.52 14.55
CA VAL A 141 5.10 18.00 15.27
C VAL A 141 5.15 17.44 16.68
N GLU A 142 5.48 18.29 17.66
CA GLU A 142 5.62 17.86 19.06
C GLU A 142 4.28 17.47 19.70
N ASP A 143 3.22 18.27 19.49
CA ASP A 143 1.88 17.98 20.01
C ASP A 143 0.88 17.77 18.86
N PRO A 144 0.50 16.51 18.57
CA PRO A 144 -0.44 16.23 17.50
C PRO A 144 -1.90 16.22 17.96
N ARG A 145 -2.20 16.38 19.26
CA ARG A 145 -3.56 16.19 19.79
C ARG A 145 -4.57 17.11 19.11
N GLY A 146 -5.68 16.54 18.69
CA GLY A 146 -6.75 17.26 17.98
C GLY A 146 -6.42 17.62 16.52
N ARG A 147 -5.30 17.14 15.96
CA ARG A 147 -4.91 17.43 14.58
C ARG A 147 -5.22 16.28 13.63
N VAL A 148 -5.40 16.63 12.36
CA VAL A 148 -5.61 15.69 11.26
C VAL A 148 -4.54 15.91 10.21
N PHE A 149 -4.01 14.81 9.67
CA PHE A 149 -3.02 14.80 8.61
C PHE A 149 -3.47 13.90 7.48
N ILE A 150 -3.16 14.28 6.24
CA ILE A 150 -3.37 13.47 5.05
C ILE A 150 -2.00 13.27 4.39
N PHE A 151 -1.51 12.03 4.44
CA PHE A 151 -0.24 11.64 3.84
C PHE A 151 -0.46 10.98 2.49
N THR A 152 0.25 11.43 1.47
CA THR A 152 0.30 10.76 0.17
C THR A 152 1.73 10.77 -0.37
N GLY A 153 1.95 10.20 -1.54
CA GLY A 153 3.22 10.33 -2.24
C GLY A 153 3.06 10.89 -3.64
N ALA A 154 4.17 11.26 -4.26
CA ALA A 154 4.22 11.70 -5.65
C ALA A 154 5.46 11.17 -6.34
N GLN A 155 5.35 10.88 -7.62
CA GLN A 155 6.50 10.53 -8.45
C GLN A 155 6.98 11.76 -9.23
N ASN A 156 8.30 11.96 -9.30
CA ASN A 156 8.88 12.99 -10.16
C ASN A 156 8.47 12.80 -11.64
N ASP A 157 8.35 13.92 -12.33
CA ASP A 157 8.04 14.04 -13.75
C ASP A 157 6.77 13.29 -14.18
N ALA A 158 5.88 12.97 -13.24
CA ALA A 158 4.58 12.37 -13.46
C ALA A 158 3.48 13.41 -13.28
N GLU A 159 2.44 13.32 -14.12
CA GLU A 159 1.28 14.21 -14.03
C GLU A 159 0.49 13.93 -12.75
N VAL A 160 0.05 14.98 -12.06
CA VAL A 160 -0.89 14.87 -10.94
C VAL A 160 -2.26 14.47 -11.48
N ASP A 161 -2.95 13.57 -10.78
CA ASP A 161 -4.36 13.32 -11.06
C ASP A 161 -5.20 14.45 -10.45
N LEU A 162 -5.53 15.45 -11.27
CA LEU A 162 -6.24 16.66 -10.82
C LEU A 162 -7.58 16.35 -10.13
N PRO A 163 -8.47 15.46 -10.65
CA PRO A 163 -9.71 15.14 -9.96
C PRO A 163 -9.49 14.59 -8.55
N PHE A 164 -8.54 13.65 -8.39
CA PHE A 164 -8.21 13.14 -7.06
C PHE A 164 -7.58 14.21 -6.16
N TRP A 165 -6.70 15.04 -6.70
CA TRP A 165 -6.04 16.11 -5.95
C TRP A 165 -7.03 17.17 -5.44
N GLU A 166 -7.96 17.62 -6.29
CA GLU A 166 -9.03 18.56 -5.93
C GLU A 166 -9.92 17.98 -4.82
N ASN A 167 -10.31 16.71 -4.94
CA ASN A 167 -11.06 16.00 -3.89
C ASN A 167 -10.25 15.92 -2.58
N LEU A 168 -8.95 15.64 -2.64
CA LEU A 168 -8.10 15.56 -1.45
C LEU A 168 -7.99 16.92 -0.75
N GLN A 169 -7.86 18.00 -1.50
CA GLN A 169 -7.84 19.37 -0.99
C GLN A 169 -9.18 19.78 -0.38
N ALA A 170 -10.30 19.43 -1.00
CA ALA A 170 -11.64 19.66 -0.46
C ALA A 170 -11.83 18.93 0.87
N TYR A 171 -11.41 17.67 0.94
CA TYR A 171 -11.51 16.88 2.15
C TYR A 171 -10.58 17.39 3.27
N ALA A 172 -9.35 17.77 2.93
CA ALA A 172 -8.44 18.39 3.87
C ALA A 172 -9.02 19.68 4.46
N SER A 173 -9.65 20.51 3.63
CA SER A 173 -10.32 21.74 4.09
C SER A 173 -11.51 21.43 5.01
N PHE A 174 -12.30 20.39 4.70
CA PHE A 174 -13.42 19.95 5.53
C PHE A 174 -12.98 19.41 6.90
N ARG A 175 -11.82 18.73 6.95
CA ARG A 175 -11.27 18.12 8.19
C ARG A 175 -10.31 19.02 8.95
N ASP A 176 -10.00 20.22 8.44
CA ASP A 176 -8.90 21.06 8.93
C ASP A 176 -7.57 20.28 9.01
N ALA A 177 -7.24 19.60 7.91
CA ALA A 177 -6.11 18.68 7.83
C ALA A 177 -4.93 19.24 7.03
N ASP A 178 -3.72 18.92 7.47
CA ASP A 178 -2.50 19.18 6.73
C ASP A 178 -2.25 18.08 5.69
N ILE A 179 -2.12 18.46 4.41
CA ILE A 179 -1.67 17.54 3.35
C ILE A 179 -0.14 17.53 3.31
N ILE A 180 0.45 16.33 3.31
CA ILE A 180 1.90 16.12 3.26
C ILE A 180 2.19 15.07 2.17
N VAL A 181 3.05 15.44 1.21
CA VAL A 181 3.35 14.62 0.02
C VAL A 181 4.80 14.14 0.08
N GLY A 182 4.98 12.83 0.18
CA GLY A 182 6.30 12.21 0.14
C GLY A 182 6.80 12.01 -1.30
N PRO A 183 7.93 12.60 -1.68
CA PRO A 183 8.47 12.51 -3.03
C PRO A 183 9.20 11.18 -3.28
N GLY A 184 8.87 10.52 -4.39
CA GLY A 184 9.62 9.40 -4.95
C GLY A 184 10.31 9.80 -6.25
N THR A 185 11.50 9.25 -6.50
CA THR A 185 12.21 9.45 -7.77
C THR A 185 12.22 8.16 -8.60
N TYR A 186 11.93 8.28 -9.89
CA TYR A 186 11.93 7.16 -10.82
C TYR A 186 12.28 7.60 -12.25
N GLU A 187 13.34 7.01 -12.81
CA GLU A 187 13.79 7.27 -14.17
C GLU A 187 13.18 6.26 -15.15
N THR A 188 12.73 6.75 -16.31
CA THR A 188 12.08 5.96 -17.37
C THR A 188 12.87 5.94 -18.67
N GLN A 189 13.97 6.70 -18.77
CA GLN A 189 14.83 6.73 -19.96
C GLN A 189 15.52 5.40 -20.22
N TRP A 190 15.43 4.94 -21.48
CA TRP A 190 15.87 3.62 -21.89
C TRP A 190 17.41 3.49 -22.03
N TRP A 191 18.08 4.61 -22.32
CA TRP A 191 19.49 4.65 -22.74
C TRP A 191 20.36 5.63 -21.93
N SER A 192 19.77 6.32 -20.94
CA SER A 192 20.44 7.32 -20.10
C SER A 192 19.92 7.21 -18.66
N GLU A 193 20.24 6.08 -18.03
CA GLU A 193 20.06 5.90 -16.59
C GLU A 193 20.99 6.93 -15.89
N ASN A 194 20.43 7.83 -15.06
CA ASN A 194 21.11 8.91 -14.30
C ASN A 194 21.21 10.30 -14.97
N ASN A 195 20.13 10.83 -15.56
CA ASN A 195 20.10 12.26 -15.87
C ASN A 195 19.68 13.07 -14.63
N SER A 196 20.61 13.84 -14.06
CA SER A 196 20.37 14.70 -12.89
C SER A 196 19.32 15.81 -13.13
N ALA A 197 18.97 16.09 -14.40
CA ALA A 197 17.96 17.08 -14.77
C ALA A 197 16.51 16.56 -14.69
N VAL A 198 16.29 15.29 -14.32
CA VAL A 198 14.98 14.61 -14.34
C VAL A 198 14.49 14.41 -12.90
N ARG A 199 14.14 15.53 -12.24
CA ARG A 199 13.70 15.56 -10.82
C ARG A 199 12.61 16.60 -10.55
N ALA A 200 11.94 17.10 -11.58
CA ALA A 200 10.89 18.09 -11.39
C ALA A 200 9.63 17.43 -10.81
N TYR A 201 8.97 18.13 -9.91
CA TYR A 201 7.65 17.75 -9.41
C TYR A 201 6.62 18.71 -10.01
N ALA A 202 5.37 18.27 -10.06
CA ALA A 202 4.31 19.10 -10.60
C ALA A 202 4.10 20.34 -9.72
N PRO A 203 3.98 21.56 -10.28
CA PRO A 203 3.84 22.81 -9.50
C PRO A 203 2.72 22.78 -8.45
N GLU A 204 1.64 22.03 -8.72
CA GLU A 204 0.46 21.89 -7.88
C GLU A 204 0.76 21.27 -6.51
N ILE A 205 1.83 20.46 -6.42
CA ILE A 205 2.20 19.73 -5.20
C ILE A 205 3.49 20.23 -4.54
N GLU A 206 4.23 21.15 -5.17
CA GLU A 206 5.56 21.59 -4.69
C GLU A 206 5.53 22.10 -3.25
N ALA A 207 4.51 22.89 -2.90
CA ALA A 207 4.36 23.43 -1.55
C ALA A 207 4.12 22.35 -0.49
N TYR A 208 3.67 21.16 -0.88
CA TYR A 208 3.28 20.07 0.01
C TYR A 208 4.36 18.99 0.15
N LEU A 209 5.46 19.08 -0.60
CA LEU A 209 6.52 18.08 -0.60
C LEU A 209 7.23 18.01 0.75
N CYS A 210 7.46 16.80 1.26
CA CYS A 210 8.25 16.55 2.47
C CYS A 210 9.29 15.48 2.16
N PHE A 211 10.54 15.90 1.91
CA PHE A 211 11.67 15.02 1.62
C PHE A 211 12.31 14.42 2.87
N GLY A 212 11.92 14.88 4.05
CA GLY A 212 12.46 14.41 5.32
C GLY A 212 11.51 13.46 6.05
N GLN A 213 12.08 12.75 7.01
CA GLN A 213 11.36 12.02 8.04
C GLN A 213 10.72 13.02 9.00
N MET A 214 9.41 12.93 9.17
CA MET A 214 8.64 13.80 10.06
C MET A 214 8.08 12.98 11.22
N LYS A 215 8.56 13.27 12.43
CA LYS A 215 8.02 12.69 13.67
C LYS A 215 6.80 13.48 14.11
N ILE A 216 5.75 12.79 14.53
CA ILE A 216 4.49 13.41 14.95
C ILE A 216 4.11 12.79 16.30
N GLY A 217 4.31 13.57 17.36
CA GLY A 217 4.28 13.11 18.74
C GLY A 217 5.23 11.94 18.98
N GLU A 218 4.89 11.12 19.98
CA GLU A 218 5.72 9.96 20.35
C GLU A 218 5.39 8.70 19.54
N SER A 219 4.22 8.65 18.90
CA SER A 219 3.60 7.41 18.42
C SER A 219 3.59 7.22 16.90
N PHE A 220 3.92 8.26 16.12
CA PHE A 220 3.81 8.25 14.65
C PHE A 220 5.02 8.86 13.94
N VAL A 221 5.34 8.33 12.77
CA VAL A 221 6.37 8.89 11.87
C VAL A 221 5.93 8.79 10.40
N PHE A 222 6.04 9.90 9.68
CA PHE A 222 5.93 9.92 8.22
C PHE A 222 7.34 9.86 7.62
N CYS A 223 7.58 8.88 6.75
CA CYS A 223 8.91 8.61 6.19
C CYS A 223 9.01 9.17 4.76
N GLY A 224 8.90 10.50 4.63
CA GLY A 224 8.95 11.20 3.33
C GLY A 224 10.28 11.03 2.58
N GLU A 225 11.36 10.78 3.32
CA GLU A 225 12.71 10.50 2.81
C GLU A 225 12.85 9.12 2.16
N MET A 226 11.90 8.22 2.42
CA MET A 226 11.99 6.82 2.00
C MET A 226 11.72 6.65 0.51
N ASN A 227 12.75 6.92 -0.29
CA ASN A 227 12.69 6.88 -1.75
C ASN A 227 12.69 5.43 -2.30
N MET A 228 11.50 4.83 -2.37
CA MET A 228 11.30 3.47 -2.87
C MET A 228 11.01 3.43 -4.36
N LEU A 229 11.48 2.38 -5.03
CA LEU A 229 11.13 2.10 -6.42
C LEU A 229 9.62 1.80 -6.53
N PRO A 230 8.86 2.48 -7.41
CA PRO A 230 7.43 2.19 -7.66
C PRO A 230 7.13 0.75 -8.12
N THR A 231 8.15 -0.01 -8.51
CA THR A 231 8.06 -1.41 -8.95
C THR A 231 8.32 -2.43 -7.83
N ALA A 232 8.58 -1.98 -6.60
CA ALA A 232 8.79 -2.84 -5.45
C ALA A 232 7.51 -3.66 -5.15
N ASN A 233 7.64 -4.98 -5.08
CA ASN A 233 6.48 -5.85 -4.88
C ASN A 233 5.98 -5.85 -3.42
N ARG A 234 6.89 -5.66 -2.47
CA ARG A 234 6.65 -5.69 -1.01
C ARG A 234 7.37 -4.50 -0.34
N PRO A 235 6.95 -3.24 -0.62
CA PRO A 235 7.64 -2.02 -0.19
C PRO A 235 7.95 -1.91 1.31
N ILE A 236 7.15 -2.51 2.18
CA ILE A 236 7.31 -2.36 3.66
C ILE A 236 7.81 -3.63 4.36
N SER A 237 8.16 -4.68 3.62
CA SER A 237 8.48 -5.98 4.24
C SER A 237 9.72 -5.95 5.14
N ASP A 238 10.70 -5.12 4.79
CA ASP A 238 11.96 -4.87 5.49
C ASP A 238 11.96 -3.58 6.33
N LEU A 239 10.85 -2.83 6.31
CA LEU A 239 10.73 -1.54 7.03
C LEU A 239 10.02 -1.65 8.39
N THR A 240 9.64 -2.86 8.82
CA THR A 240 8.93 -3.09 10.09
C THR A 240 9.69 -2.62 11.33
N THR A 241 11.02 -2.53 11.29
CA THR A 241 11.85 -2.02 12.39
C THR A 241 12.20 -0.54 12.24
N TYR A 242 11.96 0.05 11.07
CA TYR A 242 12.44 1.39 10.71
C TYR A 242 11.84 2.48 11.60
N THR A 243 10.56 2.33 11.97
CA THR A 243 9.81 3.29 12.78
C THR A 243 10.09 3.18 14.28
N GLN A 244 10.91 2.20 14.70
CA GLN A 244 11.34 1.99 16.08
C GLN A 244 10.17 1.91 17.08
N GLY A 245 9.13 1.14 16.76
CA GLY A 245 7.98 0.94 17.65
C GLY A 245 6.83 1.93 17.45
N ARG A 246 6.93 2.83 16.47
CA ARG A 246 5.89 3.80 16.11
C ARG A 246 5.08 3.34 14.92
N TRP A 247 3.85 3.82 14.82
CA TRP A 247 3.11 3.77 13.57
C TRP A 247 3.91 4.52 12.51
N GLY A 248 3.87 4.05 11.27
CA GLY A 248 4.55 4.78 10.22
C GLY A 248 3.98 4.60 8.83
N VAL A 249 4.12 5.67 8.07
CA VAL A 249 3.57 5.80 6.73
C VAL A 249 4.70 6.07 5.75
N PHE A 250 4.73 5.27 4.68
CA PHE A 250 5.76 5.30 3.66
C PHE A 250 5.17 5.65 2.29
N PRO A 251 5.68 6.68 1.59
CA PRO A 251 5.20 7.05 0.26
C PRO A 251 5.45 5.93 -0.76
N HIS A 252 4.38 5.35 -1.33
CA HIS A 252 4.53 4.32 -2.36
C HIS A 252 3.23 4.12 -3.16
N SER A 253 3.33 3.77 -4.44
CA SER A 253 2.19 3.53 -5.35
C SER A 253 1.27 2.38 -4.94
N LYS A 254 1.87 1.33 -4.41
CA LYS A 254 1.16 0.13 -3.94
C LYS A 254 0.70 0.30 -2.49
N ILE A 255 -0.55 -0.05 -2.20
CA ILE A 255 -1.12 -0.08 -0.86
C ILE A 255 -0.70 -1.37 -0.14
N GLN A 256 -0.07 -1.20 1.02
CA GLN A 256 0.26 -2.24 1.97
C GLN A 256 0.09 -1.72 3.38
N LEU A 257 -0.24 -2.61 4.29
CA LEU A 257 -0.28 -2.36 5.72
C LEU A 257 0.20 -3.64 6.40
N LYS A 258 0.98 -3.50 7.45
CA LYS A 258 1.43 -4.62 8.26
C LYS A 258 1.48 -4.22 9.72
N SER A 259 0.84 -5.04 10.55
CA SER A 259 0.98 -4.95 12.00
C SER A 259 2.35 -5.47 12.45
N VAL A 260 3.02 -4.72 13.32
CA VAL A 260 4.36 -5.03 13.83
C VAL A 260 4.25 -5.44 15.30
N PRO A 261 4.78 -6.62 15.68
CA PRO A 261 4.60 -7.13 17.03
C PRO A 261 5.04 -6.19 18.15
N SER A 262 4.15 -5.96 19.12
CA SER A 262 4.48 -5.35 20.40
C SER A 262 5.16 -6.39 21.30
N LEU A 263 5.95 -5.96 22.30
CA LEU A 263 6.60 -6.87 23.25
C LEU A 263 5.62 -7.52 24.25
N ASP A 264 4.46 -6.88 24.47
CA ASP A 264 3.44 -7.30 25.41
C ASP A 264 2.19 -7.73 24.62
N PRO A 265 1.75 -9.00 24.74
CA PRO A 265 0.64 -9.51 23.94
C PRO A 265 -0.70 -8.82 24.23
N THR A 266 -0.80 -8.08 25.33
CA THR A 266 -1.99 -7.33 25.73
C THR A 266 -1.98 -5.88 25.22
N ARG A 267 -0.88 -5.44 24.61
CA ARG A 267 -0.76 -4.13 23.99
C ARG A 267 -0.97 -4.22 22.49
N GLN A 268 -1.78 -3.30 21.99
CA GLN A 268 -2.03 -3.16 20.57
C GLN A 268 -0.72 -2.98 19.81
N ALA A 269 -0.55 -3.78 18.75
CA ALA A 269 0.55 -3.63 17.82
C ALA A 269 0.44 -2.31 17.04
N HIS A 270 1.60 -1.69 16.78
CA HIS A 270 1.67 -0.55 15.87
C HIS A 270 1.67 -1.05 14.43
N GLN A 271 1.25 -0.21 13.50
CA GLN A 271 1.13 -0.58 12.09
C GLN A 271 2.03 0.29 11.23
N VAL A 272 2.68 -0.36 10.27
CA VAL A 272 3.40 0.32 9.19
C VAL A 272 2.64 0.15 7.89
N MET A 273 2.53 1.20 7.09
CA MET A 273 1.72 1.17 5.88
C MET A 273 2.29 2.08 4.79
N THR A 274 1.81 1.88 3.56
CA THR A 274 2.08 2.77 2.45
C THR A 274 0.86 3.63 2.10
N THR A 275 1.09 4.74 1.43
CA THR A 275 0.04 5.74 1.14
C THR A 275 -0.80 5.46 -0.10
N GLY A 276 -0.16 5.13 -1.22
CA GLY A 276 -0.65 5.50 -2.55
C GLY A 276 0.04 6.76 -3.07
N LEU A 277 -0.29 7.20 -4.30
CA LEU A 277 0.26 8.42 -4.88
C LEU A 277 -0.85 9.36 -5.37
N VAL A 278 -0.58 10.66 -5.46
CA VAL A 278 -1.42 11.64 -6.17
C VAL A 278 -1.08 11.77 -7.65
N THR A 279 0.06 11.23 -8.08
CA THR A 279 0.51 11.25 -9.47
C THR A 279 0.08 9.99 -10.23
N LYS A 280 -0.24 10.17 -11.51
CA LYS A 280 -0.52 9.08 -12.46
C LYS A 280 0.71 8.17 -12.65
N PRO A 281 0.51 6.88 -13.02
CA PRO A 281 1.62 5.96 -13.21
C PRO A 281 2.52 6.40 -14.38
N LYS A 282 3.80 6.61 -14.09
CA LYS A 282 4.85 6.82 -15.10
C LYS A 282 5.94 5.77 -14.93
N ILE A 283 5.83 4.69 -15.69
CA ILE A 283 6.59 3.47 -15.44
C ILE A 283 7.38 3.03 -16.69
N ILE A 284 8.55 2.39 -16.47
CA ILE A 284 9.38 1.83 -17.55
C ILE A 284 8.63 0.68 -18.27
N PRO A 285 8.67 0.57 -19.61
CA PRO A 285 7.98 -0.48 -20.36
C PRO A 285 8.72 -1.84 -20.30
N ARG A 286 8.97 -2.34 -19.09
CA ARG A 286 9.54 -3.68 -18.81
C ARG A 286 8.59 -4.47 -17.92
N LYS A 287 8.77 -5.79 -17.82
CA LYS A 287 7.90 -6.69 -17.02
C LYS A 287 7.59 -6.15 -15.62
N ALA A 288 8.61 -5.72 -14.87
CA ALA A 288 8.43 -5.17 -13.52
C ALA A 288 7.53 -3.93 -13.52
N GLY A 289 7.74 -3.06 -14.51
CA GLY A 289 6.96 -1.86 -14.68
C GLY A 289 5.52 -2.11 -15.14
N ILE A 290 5.31 -2.96 -16.13
CA ILE A 290 3.95 -3.32 -16.58
C ILE A 290 3.13 -3.94 -15.44
N LYS A 291 3.76 -4.78 -14.61
CA LYS A 291 3.09 -5.35 -13.43
C LYS A 291 2.71 -4.29 -12.39
N SER A 292 3.52 -3.26 -12.19
CA SER A 292 3.25 -2.25 -11.16
C SER A 292 2.09 -1.33 -11.51
N ILE A 293 1.70 -1.21 -12.78
CA ILE A 293 0.55 -0.40 -13.22
C ILE A 293 -0.74 -0.85 -12.52
N ALA A 294 -1.00 -2.16 -12.47
CA ALA A 294 -2.21 -2.69 -11.84
C ALA A 294 -2.25 -2.43 -10.32
N THR A 295 -1.09 -2.27 -9.70
CA THR A 295 -0.95 -2.02 -8.26
C THR A 295 -0.74 -0.55 -7.93
N HIS A 296 -0.68 0.34 -8.93
CA HIS A 296 -0.55 1.78 -8.72
C HIS A 296 -1.92 2.32 -8.30
N GLN A 297 -2.03 2.77 -7.06
CA GLN A 297 -3.25 3.31 -6.50
C GLN A 297 -3.13 4.82 -6.32
N LEU A 298 -4.11 5.53 -6.88
CA LEU A 298 -4.39 6.90 -6.47
C LEU A 298 -5.00 6.85 -5.07
N ALA A 299 -4.23 7.27 -4.08
CA ALA A 299 -4.61 7.09 -2.68
C ALA A 299 -3.76 7.94 -1.73
N ALA A 300 -4.27 8.06 -0.52
CA ALA A 300 -3.62 8.70 0.62
C ALA A 300 -3.93 7.92 1.91
N VAL A 301 -3.30 8.31 3.02
CA VAL A 301 -3.60 7.84 4.36
C VAL A 301 -4.00 9.04 5.20
N LEU A 302 -5.21 9.00 5.75
CA LEU A 302 -5.68 9.91 6.78
C LEU A 302 -5.14 9.45 8.13
N VAL A 303 -4.63 10.38 8.93
CA VAL A 303 -4.18 10.14 10.30
C VAL A 303 -4.79 11.20 11.20
N GLU A 304 -5.62 10.77 12.14
CA GLU A 304 -6.28 11.65 13.09
C GLU A 304 -5.73 11.38 14.48
N PHE A 305 -5.50 12.44 15.25
CA PHE A 305 -5.17 12.35 16.66
C PHE A 305 -6.29 12.99 17.46
N ASP A 306 -6.85 12.25 18.42
CA ASP A 306 -7.85 12.84 19.32
C ASP A 306 -7.18 13.74 20.38
N HIS A 307 -8.00 14.32 21.26
CA HIS A 307 -7.51 15.19 22.33
C HIS A 307 -6.71 14.46 23.42
N GLU A 308 -6.79 13.12 23.48
CA GLU A 308 -6.00 12.29 24.40
C GLU A 308 -4.68 11.82 23.76
N GLY A 309 -4.53 11.99 22.44
CA GLY A 309 -3.37 11.58 21.65
C GLY A 309 -3.49 10.17 21.06
N ASP A 310 -4.67 9.55 21.15
CA ASP A 310 -4.96 8.30 20.44
C ASP A 310 -5.00 8.57 18.93
N LEU A 311 -4.40 7.68 18.15
CA LEU A 311 -4.23 7.86 16.71
C LEU A 311 -5.08 6.88 15.89
N PHE A 312 -5.66 7.38 14.80
CA PHE A 312 -6.55 6.63 13.92
C PHE A 312 -6.09 6.80 12.47
N CYS A 313 -5.68 5.69 11.85
CA CYS A 313 -5.22 5.70 10.46
C CYS A 313 -6.24 5.01 9.55
N ARG A 314 -6.51 5.60 8.38
CA ARG A 314 -7.39 5.01 7.35
C ARG A 314 -6.86 5.33 5.95
N HIS A 315 -6.89 4.35 5.05
CA HIS A 315 -6.58 4.58 3.64
C HIS A 315 -7.74 5.29 2.94
N LEU A 316 -7.41 6.33 2.18
CA LEU A 316 -8.29 7.05 1.27
C LEU A 316 -7.96 6.57 -0.14
N ILE A 317 -8.77 5.68 -0.71
CA ILE A 317 -8.47 5.05 -2.01
C ILE A 317 -9.43 5.57 -3.06
N ALA A 318 -8.88 6.20 -4.10
CA ALA A 318 -9.67 6.76 -5.18
C ALA A 318 -10.29 5.67 -6.08
N ASP A 319 -11.47 5.99 -6.60
CA ASP A 319 -12.05 5.35 -7.77
C ASP A 319 -11.46 5.96 -9.06
N LYS A 320 -11.89 5.46 -10.22
CA LYS A 320 -11.36 5.85 -11.52
C LYS A 320 -11.58 7.31 -11.88
N ASP A 321 -12.57 7.96 -11.28
CA ASP A 321 -12.90 9.37 -11.47
C ASP A 321 -12.23 10.29 -10.42
N GLY A 322 -11.38 9.73 -9.55
CA GLY A 322 -10.72 10.47 -8.48
C GLY A 322 -11.58 10.65 -7.23
N SER A 323 -12.84 10.22 -7.23
CA SER A 323 -13.68 10.23 -6.02
C SER A 323 -13.18 9.20 -5.00
N PHE A 324 -13.39 9.45 -3.71
CA PHE A 324 -13.06 8.48 -2.67
C PHE A 324 -14.03 8.61 -1.49
N GLN A 325 -13.98 7.63 -0.60
CA GLN A 325 -14.84 7.57 0.57
C GLN A 325 -14.02 7.33 1.84
N ASP A 326 -14.27 8.12 2.87
CA ASP A 326 -13.82 7.87 4.24
C ASP A 326 -15.04 7.71 5.14
N LEU A 327 -15.34 6.46 5.51
CA LEU A 327 -16.50 6.14 6.34
C LEU A 327 -17.78 6.71 5.69
N GLU A 328 -18.57 7.51 6.41
CA GLU A 328 -19.76 8.17 5.88
C GLU A 328 -19.46 9.33 4.91
N PHE A 329 -18.23 9.80 4.78
CA PHE A 329 -17.92 10.94 3.92
C PHE A 329 -17.55 10.46 2.52
N LEU A 330 -18.39 10.80 1.54
CA LEU A 330 -18.11 10.62 0.11
C LEU A 330 -17.62 11.94 -0.48
N ILE A 331 -16.43 11.92 -1.08
CA ILE A 331 -15.79 13.08 -1.67
C ILE A 331 -15.75 12.92 -3.18
N ARG A 332 -16.34 13.87 -3.89
CA ARG A 332 -16.42 13.85 -5.34
C ARG A 332 -16.60 15.25 -5.88
N ASP A 333 -15.97 15.55 -7.03
CA ASP A 333 -16.09 16.83 -7.74
C ASP A 333 -15.80 18.05 -6.83
N GLY A 334 -14.88 17.89 -5.86
CA GLY A 334 -14.51 18.93 -4.88
C GLY A 334 -15.51 19.13 -3.73
N GLU A 335 -16.54 18.29 -3.62
CA GLU A 335 -17.57 18.37 -2.59
C GLU A 335 -17.53 17.18 -1.62
N VAL A 336 -17.80 17.46 -0.35
CA VAL A 336 -17.95 16.43 0.70
C VAL A 336 -19.44 16.22 0.96
N THR A 337 -19.90 15.00 0.75
CA THR A 337 -21.29 14.57 1.01
C THR A 337 -21.31 13.44 2.03
N ILE A 338 -22.47 13.24 2.67
CA ILE A 338 -22.66 12.14 3.62
C ILE A 338 -23.37 11.00 2.90
N ASP A 339 -22.71 9.86 2.80
CA ASP A 339 -23.34 8.59 2.49
C ASP A 339 -24.05 8.08 3.75
N GLU A 340 -25.39 8.01 3.70
CA GLU A 340 -26.19 7.65 4.85
C GLU A 340 -26.03 6.18 5.28
N GLU A 341 -25.45 5.33 4.43
CA GLU A 341 -25.38 3.88 4.64
C GLU A 341 -24.10 3.27 4.06
N ILE A 342 -23.32 2.62 4.93
CA ILE A 342 -22.13 1.86 4.54
C ILE A 342 -22.47 0.43 4.21
N ASP A 343 -21.77 -0.11 3.21
CA ASP A 343 -22.19 -1.33 2.54
C ASP A 343 -21.83 -2.60 3.31
N GLY A 344 -20.62 -2.69 3.87
CA GLY A 344 -20.14 -3.88 4.58
C GLY A 344 -19.22 -3.60 5.76
N LEU A 345 -19.29 -4.42 6.81
CA LEU A 345 -18.36 -4.44 7.94
C LEU A 345 -17.91 -5.87 8.23
N VAL A 346 -16.60 -6.14 8.20
CA VAL A 346 -16.05 -7.45 8.59
C VAL A 346 -15.50 -7.38 10.01
N MET A 347 -16.19 -8.06 10.91
CA MET A 347 -15.84 -8.24 12.32
C MET A 347 -15.15 -9.59 12.48
N ALA A 348 -13.82 -9.56 12.62
CA ALA A 348 -13.04 -10.78 12.79
C ALA A 348 -12.84 -11.16 14.26
N ASP A 349 -12.67 -12.47 14.50
CA ASP A 349 -12.26 -13.02 15.80
C ASP A 349 -13.16 -12.52 16.95
N LEU A 350 -14.49 -12.61 16.74
CA LEU A 350 -15.47 -11.96 17.61
C LEU A 350 -15.51 -12.57 19.01
N HIS A 351 -15.31 -13.89 19.13
CA HIS A 351 -15.20 -14.68 20.37
C HIS A 351 -16.13 -14.20 21.47
N SER A 352 -17.43 -14.42 21.31
CA SER A 352 -18.46 -13.90 22.21
C SER A 352 -18.21 -14.19 23.70
N ASP A 353 -17.65 -15.36 24.05
CA ASP A 353 -17.34 -15.77 25.43
C ASP A 353 -16.10 -15.05 26.02
N LYS A 354 -15.34 -14.34 25.19
CA LYS A 354 -14.14 -13.53 25.54
C LYS A 354 -14.29 -12.07 25.14
N GLU A 355 -15.51 -11.57 25.17
CA GLU A 355 -15.84 -10.19 24.90
C GLU A 355 -14.91 -9.18 25.64
N ASP A 356 -14.39 -8.20 24.90
CA ASP A 356 -13.96 -6.93 25.47
C ASP A 356 -15.11 -5.92 25.34
N ARG A 357 -15.59 -5.44 26.49
CA ARG A 357 -16.78 -4.58 26.56
C ARG A 357 -16.63 -3.29 25.75
N LYS A 358 -15.45 -2.66 25.80
CA LYS A 358 -15.21 -1.38 25.10
C LYS A 358 -15.24 -1.59 23.59
N ASN A 359 -14.66 -2.68 23.11
CA ASN A 359 -14.63 -2.97 21.68
C ASN A 359 -16.02 -3.33 21.14
N PHE A 360 -16.82 -4.09 21.88
CA PHE A 360 -18.21 -4.40 21.51
C PHE A 360 -19.09 -3.16 21.55
N ASP A 361 -18.92 -2.31 22.56
CA ASP A 361 -19.62 -1.03 22.66
C ASP A 361 -19.29 -0.13 21.47
N ALA A 362 -18.01 0.01 21.12
CA ALA A 362 -17.54 0.76 19.95
C ALA A 362 -18.03 0.18 18.61
N THR A 363 -18.24 -1.14 18.53
CA THR A 363 -18.59 -1.80 17.26
C THR A 363 -20.10 -1.77 17.01
N PHE A 364 -20.94 -2.19 17.97
CA PHE A 364 -22.39 -2.32 17.71
C PHE A 364 -23.35 -1.97 18.86
N ARG A 365 -22.88 -1.71 20.10
CA ARG A 365 -23.81 -1.45 21.23
C ARG A 365 -24.01 0.01 21.56
N ALA A 366 -22.94 0.81 21.60
CA ALA A 366 -23.04 2.21 21.97
C ALA A 366 -23.79 3.02 20.89
N PRO A 367 -24.49 4.11 21.22
CA PRO A 367 -25.19 4.93 20.22
C PRO A 367 -24.28 5.45 19.08
N ASN A 368 -23.01 5.71 19.39
CA ASN A 368 -21.95 6.13 18.49
C ASN A 368 -21.10 4.95 17.97
N SER A 369 -21.63 3.72 18.01
CA SER A 369 -20.93 2.54 17.51
C SER A 369 -20.85 2.54 15.99
N ILE A 370 -19.87 1.83 15.44
CA ILE A 370 -19.65 1.72 13.99
C ILE A 370 -20.96 1.35 13.25
N THR A 371 -21.64 0.27 13.67
CA THR A 371 -22.85 -0.19 12.96
C THR A 371 -23.99 0.81 12.98
N ARG A 372 -24.11 1.63 14.03
CA ARG A 372 -25.19 2.61 14.19
C ARG A 372 -24.88 3.94 13.52
N THR A 373 -23.66 4.44 13.70
CA THR A 373 -23.21 5.70 13.09
C THR A 373 -23.11 5.58 11.58
N LEU A 374 -22.52 4.49 11.08
CA LEU A 374 -22.35 4.27 9.64
C LEU A 374 -23.56 3.60 8.98
N LYS A 375 -24.59 3.26 9.77
CA LYS A 375 -25.76 2.47 9.36
C LYS A 375 -25.33 1.31 8.45
N VAL A 376 -24.50 0.41 8.98
CA VAL A 376 -23.93 -0.67 8.17
C VAL A 376 -25.05 -1.57 7.63
N ARG A 377 -25.10 -1.78 6.32
CA ARG A 377 -26.11 -2.65 5.70
C ARG A 377 -25.94 -4.11 6.09
N LYS A 378 -24.71 -4.63 5.97
CA LYS A 378 -24.39 -6.03 6.23
C LYS A 378 -23.06 -6.17 6.98
N ALA A 379 -23.08 -6.90 8.09
CA ALA A 379 -21.88 -7.24 8.85
C ALA A 379 -21.53 -8.73 8.69
N PHE A 380 -20.24 -9.03 8.62
CA PHE A 380 -19.69 -10.38 8.51
C PHE A 380 -18.97 -10.71 9.81
N ALA A 381 -19.49 -11.66 10.58
CA ALA A 381 -18.92 -12.08 11.84
C ALA A 381 -18.12 -13.38 11.64
N HIS A 382 -16.84 -13.33 11.99
CA HIS A 382 -15.97 -14.52 12.00
C HIS A 382 -15.66 -14.93 13.44
N ASP A 383 -15.46 -16.23 13.65
CA ASP A 383 -15.14 -16.83 14.96
C ASP A 383 -16.08 -16.31 16.06
N ILE A 384 -17.40 -16.40 15.82
CA ILE A 384 -18.39 -15.93 16.80
C ILE A 384 -18.44 -16.84 18.03
N PHE A 385 -18.11 -18.13 17.84
CA PHE A 385 -17.92 -19.13 18.87
C PHE A 385 -16.43 -19.33 19.16
N ASP A 386 -16.04 -19.56 20.42
CA ASP A 386 -14.66 -19.91 20.78
C ASP A 386 -14.49 -21.43 21.03
N ASN A 387 -15.59 -22.09 21.38
CA ASN A 387 -15.61 -23.38 22.04
C ASN A 387 -14.71 -23.42 23.28
N TYR A 388 -14.57 -22.30 24.00
CA TYR A 388 -13.65 -22.10 25.12
C TYR A 388 -13.68 -23.28 26.08
N ARG A 389 -14.89 -23.75 26.33
CA ARG A 389 -15.23 -24.70 27.39
C ARG A 389 -14.69 -26.09 27.09
N ARG A 390 -14.66 -26.50 25.82
CA ARG A 390 -14.25 -27.85 25.37
C ARG A 390 -13.38 -27.82 24.12
N ASN A 391 -12.61 -26.76 23.94
CA ASN A 391 -11.72 -26.62 22.79
C ASN A 391 -10.71 -27.78 22.76
N HIS A 392 -10.44 -28.30 21.57
CA HIS A 392 -9.53 -29.42 21.38
C HIS A 392 -8.08 -29.08 21.76
N HIS A 393 -7.68 -27.81 21.74
CA HIS A 393 -6.36 -27.38 22.17
C HIS A 393 -6.10 -27.63 23.66
N ASN A 394 -7.16 -27.71 24.48
CA ASN A 394 -7.06 -27.76 25.94
C ASN A 394 -7.54 -29.10 26.52
N VAL A 395 -7.84 -30.09 25.65
CA VAL A 395 -8.48 -31.36 26.03
C VAL A 395 -7.67 -32.21 27.03
N HIS A 396 -6.35 -32.02 27.09
CA HIS A 396 -5.46 -32.74 28.00
C HIS A 396 -4.85 -31.84 29.09
N ASP A 397 -5.33 -30.60 29.21
CA ASP A 397 -4.89 -29.65 30.24
C ASP A 397 -5.84 -29.72 31.44
N ASN A 398 -5.40 -30.43 32.49
CA ASN A 398 -6.19 -30.57 33.72
C ASN A 398 -6.33 -29.25 34.48
N ALA A 399 -5.34 -28.37 34.41
CA ALA A 399 -5.35 -27.08 35.10
C ALA A 399 -6.35 -26.15 34.43
N HIS A 400 -6.38 -26.12 33.10
CA HIS A 400 -7.41 -25.40 32.36
C HIS A 400 -8.80 -25.97 32.63
N SER A 401 -8.96 -27.30 32.62
CA SER A 401 -10.24 -27.95 32.93
C SER A 401 -10.76 -27.57 34.32
N TYR A 402 -9.86 -27.55 35.31
CA TYR A 402 -10.16 -27.09 36.66
C TYR A 402 -10.52 -25.58 36.71
N GLU A 403 -9.82 -24.74 35.95
CA GLU A 403 -10.15 -23.30 35.86
C GLU A 403 -11.56 -23.07 35.29
N VAL A 404 -11.91 -23.77 34.21
CA VAL A 404 -13.24 -23.68 33.59
C VAL A 404 -14.33 -24.10 34.58
N ALA A 405 -14.11 -25.19 35.31
CA ALA A 405 -15.02 -25.68 36.36
C ALA A 405 -15.15 -24.69 37.52
N TYR A 406 -14.02 -24.18 38.03
CA TYR A 406 -14.00 -23.18 39.12
C TYR A 406 -14.75 -21.90 38.76
N ARG A 407 -14.70 -21.50 37.48
CA ARG A 407 -15.41 -20.34 36.94
C ARG A 407 -16.88 -20.63 36.62
N GLY A 408 -17.35 -21.87 36.76
CA GLY A 408 -18.71 -22.28 36.41
C GLY A 408 -19.02 -22.18 34.91
N ARG A 409 -18.00 -22.24 34.04
CA ARG A 409 -18.13 -22.08 32.59
C ARG A 409 -18.07 -23.41 31.84
N GLU A 410 -18.56 -24.51 32.40
CA GLU A 410 -18.42 -25.83 31.76
C GLU A 410 -19.44 -26.11 30.66
N SER A 411 -20.58 -25.42 30.71
CA SER A 411 -21.73 -25.74 29.85
C SER A 411 -21.56 -25.20 28.44
N VAL A 412 -21.43 -26.08 27.45
CA VAL A 412 -21.40 -25.72 26.01
C VAL A 412 -22.73 -25.09 25.59
N LEU A 413 -23.84 -25.52 26.20
CA LEU A 413 -25.17 -24.92 25.98
C LEU A 413 -25.17 -23.42 26.30
N GLU A 414 -24.60 -23.01 27.43
CA GLU A 414 -24.56 -21.59 27.81
C GLU A 414 -23.64 -20.78 26.90
N GLU A 415 -22.59 -21.39 26.33
CA GLU A 415 -21.74 -20.70 25.36
C GLU A 415 -22.51 -20.39 24.07
N ILE A 416 -23.27 -21.36 23.55
CA ILE A 416 -24.10 -21.16 22.35
C ILE A 416 -25.25 -20.17 22.63
N ARG A 417 -25.82 -20.17 23.84
CA ARG A 417 -26.76 -19.10 24.26
C ARG A 417 -26.13 -17.71 24.20
N GLY A 418 -24.88 -17.58 24.64
CA GLY A 418 -24.12 -16.33 24.53
C GLY A 418 -24.00 -15.85 23.08
N ILE A 419 -23.82 -16.76 22.11
CA ILE A 419 -23.84 -16.42 20.69
C ILE A 419 -25.22 -15.88 20.27
N ILE A 420 -26.30 -16.55 20.66
CA ILE A 420 -27.68 -16.11 20.35
C ILE A 420 -27.91 -14.69 20.87
N ASP A 421 -27.49 -14.40 22.10
CA ASP A 421 -27.61 -13.05 22.68
C ASP A 421 -26.83 -12.00 21.89
N VAL A 422 -25.61 -12.34 21.44
CA VAL A 422 -24.77 -11.44 20.62
C VAL A 422 -25.38 -11.23 19.24
N VAL A 423 -25.86 -12.28 18.57
CA VAL A 423 -26.54 -12.18 17.27
C VAL A 423 -27.77 -11.29 17.37
N ILE A 424 -28.63 -11.49 18.39
CA ILE A 424 -29.78 -10.63 18.66
C ILE A 424 -29.37 -9.16 18.84
N GLN A 425 -28.23 -8.89 19.48
CA GLN A 425 -27.74 -7.52 19.64
C GLN A 425 -27.28 -6.90 18.34
N ILE A 426 -26.53 -7.64 17.51
CA ILE A 426 -26.03 -7.17 16.22
C ILE A 426 -27.19 -6.87 15.26
N LEU A 427 -28.17 -7.79 15.18
CA LEU A 427 -29.34 -7.68 14.32
C LEU A 427 -30.24 -6.46 14.61
N LYS A 428 -30.09 -5.83 15.79
CA LYS A 428 -30.76 -4.55 16.09
C LYS A 428 -30.20 -3.36 15.28
N THR A 429 -29.07 -3.54 14.60
CA THR A 429 -28.34 -2.45 13.94
C THR A 429 -27.96 -2.73 12.50
N THR A 430 -27.84 -4.00 12.11
CA THR A 430 -27.33 -4.40 10.80
C THR A 430 -27.75 -5.84 10.49
N ASN A 431 -27.85 -6.19 9.20
CA ASN A 431 -28.00 -7.60 8.81
C ASN A 431 -26.68 -8.34 9.08
N LEU A 432 -26.75 -9.61 9.44
CA LEU A 432 -25.57 -10.38 9.85
C LEU A 432 -25.36 -11.59 8.96
N VAL A 433 -24.12 -11.76 8.52
CA VAL A 433 -23.62 -12.99 7.93
C VAL A 433 -22.63 -13.60 8.90
N VAL A 434 -22.90 -14.80 9.40
CA VAL A 434 -21.93 -15.57 10.19
C VAL A 434 -21.08 -16.38 9.23
N VAL A 435 -19.77 -16.11 9.22
CA VAL A 435 -18.80 -16.83 8.41
C VAL A 435 -18.20 -17.92 9.28
N GLU A 436 -18.52 -19.18 8.97
CA GLU A 436 -18.06 -20.32 9.75
C GLU A 436 -16.52 -20.41 9.72
N SER A 437 -15.95 -20.36 10.90
CA SER A 437 -14.53 -20.18 11.16
C SER A 437 -13.96 -21.35 11.97
N ASN A 438 -12.65 -21.38 12.21
CA ASN A 438 -12.00 -22.56 12.83
C ASN A 438 -12.48 -22.83 14.26
N HIS A 439 -12.84 -21.80 15.04
CA HIS A 439 -13.39 -22.03 16.37
C HIS A 439 -14.86 -22.50 16.31
N ASP A 440 -15.62 -22.04 15.31
CA ASP A 440 -16.99 -22.52 15.08
C ASP A 440 -17.00 -24.05 14.78
N ILE A 441 -16.06 -24.51 13.94
CA ILE A 441 -15.86 -25.93 13.59
C ILE A 441 -15.36 -26.76 14.79
N ALA A 442 -14.82 -26.12 15.83
CA ALA A 442 -14.40 -26.84 17.02
C ALA A 442 -15.59 -27.53 17.72
N LEU A 443 -16.83 -27.04 17.56
CA LEU A 443 -18.03 -27.73 18.03
C LEU A 443 -18.23 -29.06 17.29
N GLU A 444 -18.11 -29.05 15.97
CA GLU A 444 -18.19 -30.27 15.15
C GLU A 444 -17.14 -31.28 15.60
N ARG A 445 -15.90 -30.83 15.79
CA ARG A 445 -14.82 -31.69 16.26
C ARG A 445 -15.12 -32.31 17.62
N TYR A 446 -15.63 -31.52 18.56
CA TYR A 446 -16.05 -32.00 19.89
C TYR A 446 -17.10 -33.13 19.82
N VAL A 447 -18.07 -33.00 18.91
CA VAL A 447 -19.11 -34.00 18.70
C VAL A 447 -18.59 -35.23 17.96
N ARG A 448 -17.87 -35.05 16.85
CA ARG A 448 -17.34 -36.13 16.01
C ARG A 448 -16.34 -37.03 16.76
N GLU A 449 -15.58 -36.47 17.69
CA GLU A 449 -14.66 -37.23 18.55
C GLU A 449 -15.38 -37.93 19.73
N GLY A 450 -16.69 -37.74 19.90
CA GLY A 450 -17.48 -38.33 20.98
C GLY A 450 -17.10 -37.81 22.37
N ARG A 451 -16.39 -36.68 22.46
CA ARG A 451 -15.84 -36.15 23.72
C ARG A 451 -16.93 -35.80 24.73
N TYR A 452 -18.13 -35.51 24.25
CA TYR A 452 -19.29 -35.19 25.09
C TYR A 452 -19.81 -36.35 25.94
N ARG A 453 -19.50 -37.61 25.60
CA ARG A 453 -20.07 -38.81 26.27
C ARG A 453 -19.67 -38.95 27.73
N GLY A 454 -18.49 -38.42 28.09
CA GLY A 454 -17.99 -38.38 29.46
C GLY A 454 -18.12 -37.00 30.13
N ASP A 455 -18.73 -36.03 29.46
CA ASP A 455 -18.66 -34.61 29.82
C ASP A 455 -19.87 -34.13 30.63
N GLY A 456 -20.27 -34.93 31.63
CA GLY A 456 -21.28 -34.58 32.64
C GLY A 456 -22.49 -33.82 32.09
N ILE A 457 -22.55 -32.51 32.37
CA ILE A 457 -23.67 -31.63 32.01
C ILE A 457 -23.89 -31.49 30.49
N ASN A 458 -22.87 -31.71 29.66
CA ASN A 458 -22.93 -31.55 28.21
C ASN A 458 -23.41 -32.81 27.48
N VAL A 459 -23.55 -33.96 28.17
CA VAL A 459 -23.91 -35.26 27.56
C VAL A 459 -25.20 -35.16 26.74
N ARG A 460 -26.24 -34.53 27.29
CA ARG A 460 -27.55 -34.44 26.62
C ARG A 460 -27.49 -33.60 25.35
N LEU A 461 -26.85 -32.43 25.41
CA LEU A 461 -26.67 -31.59 24.22
C LEU A 461 -25.83 -32.33 23.17
N GLY A 462 -24.72 -32.94 23.59
CA GLY A 462 -23.85 -33.68 22.69
C GLY A 462 -24.53 -34.83 21.95
N LEU A 463 -25.43 -35.57 22.62
CA LEU A 463 -26.25 -36.61 21.96
C LEU A 463 -27.16 -36.02 20.87
N GLN A 464 -27.79 -34.87 21.12
CA GLN A 464 -28.65 -34.21 20.14
C GLN A 464 -27.86 -33.71 18.93
N LEU A 465 -26.66 -33.18 19.17
CA LEU A 465 -25.78 -32.70 18.11
C LEU A 465 -25.15 -33.85 17.32
N GLU A 466 -24.81 -34.98 17.97
CA GLU A 466 -24.33 -36.18 17.27
C GLU A 466 -25.42 -36.75 16.36
N ASP A 467 -26.65 -36.88 16.85
CA ASP A 467 -27.79 -37.35 16.07
C ASP A 467 -28.02 -36.48 14.82
N ALA A 468 -28.01 -35.16 14.99
CA ALA A 468 -28.12 -34.22 13.87
C ALA A 468 -26.99 -34.36 12.84
N TYR A 469 -25.75 -34.52 13.31
CA TYR A 469 -24.59 -34.71 12.45
C TYR A 469 -24.67 -36.04 11.68
N LEU A 470 -25.05 -37.13 12.34
CA LEU A 470 -25.21 -38.44 11.71
C LEU A 470 -26.34 -38.42 10.67
N ALA A 471 -27.48 -37.81 10.99
CA ALA A 471 -28.59 -37.65 10.05
C ALA A 471 -28.17 -36.85 8.81
N TRP A 472 -27.31 -35.82 8.96
CA TRP A 472 -26.71 -35.14 7.81
C TRP A 472 -25.79 -36.08 7.02
N ARG A 473 -24.91 -36.84 7.68
CA ARG A 473 -24.01 -37.80 7.00
C ARG A 473 -24.76 -38.87 6.19
N GLU A 474 -25.91 -39.32 6.66
CA GLU A 474 -26.80 -40.21 5.91
C GLU A 474 -27.27 -39.56 4.61
N ARG A 475 -27.76 -38.31 4.67
CA ARG A 475 -28.17 -37.55 3.47
C ARG A 475 -27.01 -37.30 2.51
N VAL A 476 -25.81 -37.03 3.02
CA VAL A 476 -24.60 -36.90 2.20
C VAL A 476 -24.29 -38.22 1.48
N ALA A 477 -24.35 -39.35 2.18
CA ALA A 477 -24.09 -40.65 1.57
C ALA A 477 -25.10 -40.94 0.44
N ASP A 478 -26.39 -40.72 0.70
CA ASP A 478 -27.44 -40.88 -0.31
C ASP A 478 -27.22 -39.97 -1.53
N ALA A 479 -26.86 -38.70 -1.32
CA ALA A 479 -26.59 -37.77 -2.41
C ALA A 479 -25.39 -38.21 -3.25
N ILE A 480 -24.30 -38.66 -2.61
CA ILE A 480 -23.11 -39.17 -3.31
C ILE A 480 -23.45 -40.41 -4.15
N ASP A 481 -24.18 -41.37 -3.58
CA ASP A 481 -24.58 -42.59 -4.28
C ASP A 481 -25.50 -42.30 -5.48
N ARG A 482 -26.29 -41.23 -5.40
CA ARG A 482 -27.14 -40.73 -6.50
C ARG A 482 -26.40 -39.80 -7.48
N GLY A 483 -25.15 -39.42 -7.20
CA GLY A 483 -24.40 -38.44 -7.99
C GLY A 483 -24.97 -37.02 -7.93
N GLU A 484 -25.69 -36.69 -6.84
CA GLU A 484 -26.31 -35.39 -6.60
C GLU A 484 -25.37 -34.45 -5.85
N PRO A 485 -25.59 -33.11 -5.94
CA PRO A 485 -24.87 -32.16 -5.11
C PRO A 485 -25.06 -32.45 -3.62
N VAL A 486 -23.96 -32.41 -2.87
CA VAL A 486 -23.95 -32.58 -1.42
C VAL A 486 -24.32 -31.27 -0.75
N GLU A 487 -25.29 -31.30 0.15
CA GLU A 487 -25.64 -30.14 0.98
C GLU A 487 -24.53 -29.81 1.98
N SER A 488 -24.26 -28.51 2.14
CA SER A 488 -23.38 -28.01 3.18
C SER A 488 -24.10 -28.05 4.54
N PHE A 489 -23.33 -28.12 5.63
CA PHE A 489 -23.88 -28.20 6.98
C PHE A 489 -22.93 -27.57 7.99
N SER A 490 -23.46 -26.67 8.83
CA SER A 490 -22.78 -26.16 10.00
C SER A 490 -23.43 -26.72 11.27
N LEU A 491 -22.63 -27.39 12.10
CA LEU A 491 -23.13 -27.89 13.38
C LEU A 491 -23.44 -26.75 14.36
N LEU A 492 -22.71 -25.63 14.25
CA LEU A 492 -22.95 -24.45 15.07
C LEU A 492 -24.29 -23.79 14.71
N GLU A 493 -24.55 -23.59 13.41
CA GLU A 493 -25.84 -23.09 12.92
C GLU A 493 -26.99 -23.97 13.42
N TYR A 494 -26.87 -25.29 13.25
CA TYR A 494 -27.88 -26.23 13.74
C TYR A 494 -28.11 -26.08 15.25
N ALA A 495 -27.04 -26.04 16.04
CA ALA A 495 -27.12 -25.91 17.49
C ALA A 495 -27.76 -24.58 17.91
N PHE A 496 -27.41 -23.49 17.24
CA PHE A 496 -27.99 -22.16 17.42
C PHE A 496 -29.52 -22.20 17.23
N HIS A 497 -30.00 -22.70 16.09
CA HIS A 497 -31.44 -22.76 15.81
C HIS A 497 -32.17 -23.78 16.71
N LEU A 498 -31.53 -24.89 17.08
CA LEU A 498 -32.10 -25.85 18.04
C LEU A 498 -32.39 -25.17 19.39
N ILE A 499 -31.42 -24.44 19.92
CA ILE A 499 -31.53 -23.77 21.22
C ILE A 499 -32.52 -22.60 21.13
N ALA A 500 -32.42 -21.76 20.11
CA ALA A 500 -33.33 -20.65 19.89
C ALA A 500 -34.80 -21.12 19.83
N ARG A 501 -35.10 -22.18 19.07
CA ARG A 501 -36.45 -22.76 19.00
C ARG A 501 -36.91 -23.33 20.33
N ARG A 502 -36.04 -24.08 21.02
CA ARG A 502 -36.34 -24.69 22.32
C ARG A 502 -36.69 -23.63 23.38
N GLU A 503 -36.06 -22.47 23.29
CA GLU A 503 -36.18 -21.39 24.28
C GLU A 503 -37.13 -20.27 23.81
N CYS A 504 -37.80 -20.46 22.68
CA CYS A 504 -38.70 -19.49 22.07
C CYS A 504 -38.04 -18.10 21.91
N LEU A 505 -36.76 -18.08 21.53
CA LEU A 505 -36.03 -16.85 21.26
C LEU A 505 -36.33 -16.39 19.83
N HIS A 506 -36.74 -15.13 19.70
CA HIS A 506 -37.11 -14.54 18.42
C HIS A 506 -36.05 -13.52 17.97
N PHE A 507 -35.65 -13.63 16.71
CA PHE A 507 -34.78 -12.69 16.00
C PHE A 507 -35.21 -12.60 14.54
N GLY A 508 -34.74 -11.57 13.83
CA GLY A 508 -34.99 -11.41 12.40
C GLY A 508 -34.26 -12.47 11.59
N ASP A 509 -34.85 -13.64 11.42
CA ASP A 509 -34.25 -14.79 10.73
C ASP A 509 -33.91 -14.43 9.27
N GLU A 510 -34.74 -13.61 8.62
CA GLU A 510 -34.49 -13.08 7.27
C GLU A 510 -33.27 -12.14 7.17
N GLN A 511 -32.75 -11.67 8.31
CA GLN A 511 -31.59 -10.78 8.41
C GLN A 511 -30.31 -11.52 8.80
N LEU A 512 -30.37 -12.83 9.03
CA LEU A 512 -29.25 -13.68 9.42
C LEU A 512 -28.95 -14.68 8.30
N GLU A 513 -27.71 -14.68 7.82
CA GLU A 513 -27.20 -15.67 6.85
C GLU A 513 -26.00 -16.40 7.45
N TRP A 514 -25.78 -17.64 7.01
CA TRP A 514 -24.59 -18.43 7.36
C TRP A 514 -23.81 -18.77 6.11
N VAL A 515 -22.49 -18.60 6.18
CA VAL A 515 -21.55 -19.07 5.16
C VAL A 515 -20.75 -20.21 5.74
N HIS A 516 -21.00 -21.42 5.24
CA HIS A 516 -20.35 -22.63 5.74
C HIS A 516 -18.89 -22.72 5.30
N ASP A 517 -18.11 -23.44 6.09
CA ASP A 517 -16.69 -23.63 5.85
C ASP A 517 -16.40 -24.15 4.43
N GLY A 518 -15.44 -23.51 3.75
CA GLY A 518 -14.99 -23.89 2.41
C GLY A 518 -15.82 -23.32 1.26
N TYR A 519 -16.89 -22.56 1.53
CA TYR A 519 -17.72 -21.93 0.50
C TYR A 519 -17.38 -20.44 0.31
N SER A 520 -17.68 -19.95 -0.89
CA SER A 520 -17.44 -18.56 -1.32
C SER A 520 -18.67 -17.71 -1.05
N TYR A 521 -18.47 -16.47 -0.60
CA TYR A 521 -19.51 -15.46 -0.49
C TYR A 521 -18.98 -14.14 -1.03
N VAL A 522 -19.33 -13.83 -2.28
CA VAL A 522 -18.90 -12.60 -2.95
C VAL A 522 -19.93 -11.50 -2.72
N TYR A 523 -19.52 -10.43 -2.04
CA TYR A 523 -20.33 -9.25 -1.78
C TYR A 523 -19.68 -8.02 -2.42
N ASN A 524 -20.39 -7.39 -3.36
CA ASN A 524 -19.91 -6.23 -4.16
C ASN A 524 -18.50 -6.42 -4.75
N GLY A 525 -18.28 -7.61 -5.32
CA GLY A 525 -17.03 -7.96 -6.00
C GLY A 525 -15.86 -8.31 -5.06
N VAL A 526 -16.12 -8.45 -3.76
CA VAL A 526 -15.15 -8.86 -2.74
C VAL A 526 -15.58 -10.19 -2.13
N GLU A 527 -14.65 -11.14 -2.01
CA GLU A 527 -14.86 -12.39 -1.30
C GLU A 527 -14.83 -12.16 0.23
N CYS A 528 -15.91 -12.53 0.91
CA CYS A 528 -16.11 -12.36 2.35
C CYS A 528 -16.45 -13.68 3.06
N GLY A 529 -16.55 -14.80 2.35
CA GLY A 529 -16.93 -16.10 2.91
C GLY A 529 -15.77 -16.91 3.50
N ASN A 530 -14.52 -16.46 3.30
CA ASN A 530 -13.35 -17.19 3.78
C ASN A 530 -12.82 -16.59 5.08
N HIS A 531 -12.82 -17.38 6.16
CA HIS A 531 -12.20 -16.97 7.42
C HIS A 531 -10.68 -16.75 7.29
N GLY A 532 -9.99 -17.53 6.45
CA GLY A 532 -8.55 -17.37 6.16
C GLY A 532 -7.67 -18.50 6.68
N PHE A 533 -8.22 -19.48 7.40
CA PHE A 533 -7.47 -20.65 7.88
C PHE A 533 -7.28 -21.72 6.79
N ARG A 534 -8.20 -21.81 5.81
CA ARG A 534 -8.12 -22.71 4.65
C ARG A 534 -7.59 -22.00 3.41
N GLY A 535 -6.42 -22.42 2.97
CA GLY A 535 -5.85 -22.09 1.67
C GLY A 535 -6.32 -23.05 0.57
N ALA A 536 -5.75 -22.86 -0.62
CA ALA A 536 -6.06 -23.68 -1.79
C ALA A 536 -5.91 -25.18 -1.49
N ASN A 537 -6.87 -25.99 -1.96
CA ASN A 537 -6.91 -27.44 -1.79
C ASN A 537 -6.83 -27.91 -0.31
N GLY A 538 -7.31 -27.09 0.63
CA GLY A 538 -7.30 -27.41 2.06
C GLY A 538 -5.94 -27.23 2.75
N ALA A 539 -4.96 -26.61 2.09
CA ALA A 539 -3.70 -26.21 2.72
C ALA A 539 -3.95 -25.18 3.84
N ARG A 540 -2.93 -24.91 4.67
CA ARG A 540 -3.00 -23.80 5.64
C ARG A 540 -3.06 -22.47 4.89
N GLY A 541 -4.06 -21.66 5.19
CA GLY A 541 -4.24 -20.33 4.59
C GLY A 541 -3.11 -19.37 4.99
N THR A 542 -2.65 -18.57 4.04
CA THR A 542 -1.66 -17.51 4.26
C THR A 542 -2.09 -16.28 3.47
N VAL A 543 -1.80 -15.08 3.98
CA VAL A 543 -2.15 -13.82 3.29
C VAL A 543 -1.53 -13.78 1.89
N ALA A 544 -0.27 -14.17 1.77
CA ALA A 544 0.42 -14.26 0.48
C ALA A 544 -0.22 -15.29 -0.47
N GLY A 545 -0.71 -16.42 0.05
CA GLY A 545 -1.43 -17.42 -0.74
C GLY A 545 -2.74 -16.88 -1.29
N PHE A 546 -3.49 -16.13 -0.48
CA PHE A 546 -4.72 -15.46 -0.92
C PHE A 546 -4.44 -14.33 -1.91
N ALA A 547 -3.40 -13.53 -1.68
CA ALA A 547 -3.00 -12.46 -2.59
C ALA A 547 -2.61 -13.01 -3.98
N ALA A 548 -2.01 -14.20 -4.03
CA ALA A 548 -1.68 -14.89 -5.27
C ALA A 548 -2.91 -15.34 -6.08
N LEU A 549 -4.10 -15.39 -5.49
CA LEU A 549 -5.35 -15.68 -6.21
C LEU A 549 -5.79 -14.52 -7.12
N GLY A 550 -5.28 -13.30 -6.89
CA GLY A 550 -5.64 -12.12 -7.68
C GLY A 550 -7.11 -11.71 -7.55
N ARG A 551 -7.72 -11.99 -6.39
CA ARG A 551 -9.10 -11.62 -6.06
C ARG A 551 -9.13 -10.69 -4.85
N LYS A 552 -10.11 -9.80 -4.82
CA LYS A 552 -10.41 -8.99 -3.64
C LYS A 552 -10.97 -9.90 -2.56
N MET A 553 -10.34 -9.92 -1.39
CA MET A 553 -10.77 -10.77 -0.27
C MET A 553 -10.67 -10.02 1.06
N ASN A 554 -11.60 -10.31 1.96
CA ASN A 554 -11.52 -9.98 3.38
C ASN A 554 -11.38 -11.29 4.17
N ILE A 555 -10.46 -11.35 5.13
CA ILE A 555 -10.26 -12.53 6.00
C ILE A 555 -10.10 -12.12 7.47
N GLY A 556 -10.36 -13.05 8.39
CA GLY A 556 -10.36 -12.81 9.84
C GLY A 556 -9.41 -13.68 10.70
N ASP A 557 -8.74 -14.68 10.13
CA ASP A 557 -7.96 -15.68 10.88
C ASP A 557 -6.64 -15.18 11.49
N LYS A 558 -6.02 -14.13 10.94
CA LYS A 558 -4.61 -13.84 11.27
C LYS A 558 -4.42 -12.99 12.52
N HIS A 559 -5.49 -12.40 13.07
CA HIS A 559 -5.51 -11.54 14.27
C HIS A 559 -4.69 -10.23 14.16
N SER A 560 -3.75 -10.18 13.22
CA SER A 560 -2.80 -9.11 12.97
C SER A 560 -3.20 -8.43 11.67
N PRO A 561 -3.62 -7.16 11.70
CA PRO A 561 -4.09 -6.48 10.51
C PRO A 561 -3.01 -6.40 9.43
N GLU A 562 -3.42 -6.63 8.20
CA GLU A 562 -2.55 -6.62 7.03
C GLU A 562 -3.34 -6.23 5.78
N ILE A 563 -2.73 -5.42 4.93
CA ILE A 563 -3.17 -5.22 3.55
C ILE A 563 -2.05 -5.74 2.67
N MET A 564 -2.35 -6.78 1.89
CA MET A 564 -1.42 -7.37 0.94
C MET A 564 -2.11 -7.52 -0.40
N ASP A 565 -1.75 -6.63 -1.34
CA ASP A 565 -2.47 -6.54 -2.62
C ASP A 565 -3.96 -6.25 -2.35
N ASP A 566 -4.88 -7.04 -2.90
CA ASP A 566 -6.32 -6.88 -2.69
C ASP A 566 -6.90 -7.70 -1.51
N VAL A 567 -6.03 -8.26 -0.67
CA VAL A 567 -6.41 -9.02 0.54
C VAL A 567 -6.31 -8.14 1.76
N TYR A 568 -7.44 -7.99 2.46
CA TYR A 568 -7.58 -7.22 3.69
C TYR A 568 -7.77 -8.19 4.85
N VAL A 569 -6.97 -8.02 5.88
CA VAL A 569 -7.01 -8.86 7.08
C VAL A 569 -7.50 -8.01 8.23
N SER A 570 -8.67 -8.35 8.75
CA SER A 570 -9.15 -7.79 10.01
C SER A 570 -8.34 -8.35 11.18
N GLY A 571 -8.38 -7.62 12.30
CA GLY A 571 -7.63 -7.94 13.51
C GLY A 571 -8.41 -8.87 14.45
N VAL A 572 -8.34 -8.57 15.75
CA VAL A 572 -9.10 -9.28 16.80
C VAL A 572 -10.16 -8.40 17.44
N MET A 573 -11.10 -8.98 18.18
CA MET A 573 -11.99 -8.21 19.05
C MET A 573 -11.53 -8.10 20.51
N ASN A 574 -10.54 -8.90 20.91
CA ASN A 574 -9.93 -8.82 22.22
C ASN A 574 -8.43 -9.18 22.16
N LEU A 575 -7.57 -8.33 22.72
CA LEU A 575 -6.13 -8.58 22.82
C LEU A 575 -5.76 -9.58 23.93
N ARG A 576 -6.71 -9.98 24.78
CA ARG A 576 -6.50 -10.87 25.93
C ARG A 576 -7.32 -12.14 25.78
N GLN A 577 -6.96 -12.94 24.78
CA GLN A 577 -7.64 -14.22 24.51
C GLN A 577 -7.29 -15.33 25.52
N GLY A 578 -6.32 -15.09 26.41
CA GLY A 578 -5.92 -15.98 27.51
C GLY A 578 -4.87 -17.02 27.14
N TYR A 579 -4.71 -17.32 25.85
CA TYR A 579 -3.67 -18.21 25.33
C TYR A 579 -2.50 -17.47 24.68
N ASN A 580 -2.64 -16.18 24.37
CA ASN A 580 -1.60 -15.39 23.72
C ASN A 580 -0.45 -15.07 24.69
N LYS A 581 0.79 -15.41 24.29
CA LYS A 581 2.02 -15.26 25.07
C LYS A 581 3.15 -14.74 24.19
N GLY A 582 4.02 -13.90 24.77
CA GLY A 582 5.16 -13.30 24.06
C GLY A 582 4.77 -12.14 23.15
N PRO A 583 5.69 -11.66 22.29
CA PRO A 583 5.40 -10.56 21.38
C PRO A 583 4.20 -10.85 20.46
N SER A 584 3.35 -9.85 20.22
CA SER A 584 2.10 -10.03 19.48
C SER A 584 1.87 -8.93 18.44
N GLY A 585 1.54 -9.34 17.20
CA GLY A 585 1.11 -8.46 16.12
C GLY A 585 -0.37 -8.09 16.17
N TRP A 586 -1.10 -8.48 17.22
CA TRP A 586 -2.54 -8.30 17.26
C TRP A 586 -2.95 -6.85 17.46
N ALA A 587 -4.00 -6.45 16.77
CA ALA A 587 -4.64 -5.15 16.94
C ALA A 587 -6.15 -5.30 16.76
N VAL A 588 -6.92 -4.43 17.41
CA VAL A 588 -8.38 -4.45 17.33
C VAL A 588 -8.80 -3.71 16.07
N THR A 589 -9.14 -4.44 15.01
CA THR A 589 -9.33 -3.84 13.69
C THR A 589 -10.44 -4.51 12.90
N HIS A 590 -11.30 -3.68 12.32
CA HIS A 590 -12.35 -4.09 11.40
C HIS A 590 -12.01 -3.72 9.96
N THR A 591 -12.62 -4.41 8.99
CA THR A 591 -12.60 -3.97 7.59
C THR A 591 -13.94 -3.34 7.25
N VAL A 592 -13.93 -2.08 6.84
CA VAL A 592 -15.09 -1.40 6.26
C VAL A 592 -15.04 -1.53 4.75
N GLN A 593 -16.16 -1.91 4.14
CA GLN A 593 -16.33 -2.03 2.70
C GLN A 593 -17.37 -1.03 2.19
N TYR A 594 -17.02 -0.32 1.12
CA TYR A 594 -17.87 0.65 0.44
C TYR A 594 -18.60 0.02 -0.75
N LYS A 595 -19.62 0.72 -1.28
CA LYS A 595 -20.50 0.23 -2.37
C LYS A 595 -19.74 -0.11 -3.67
N ASN A 596 -18.60 0.53 -3.93
CA ASN A 596 -17.73 0.23 -5.08
C ASN A 596 -16.72 -0.91 -4.83
N GLY A 597 -16.81 -1.58 -3.67
CA GLY A 597 -15.90 -2.66 -3.26
C GLY A 597 -14.50 -2.19 -2.88
N LYS A 598 -14.27 -0.87 -2.74
CA LYS A 598 -13.10 -0.32 -2.04
C LYS A 598 -13.29 -0.52 -0.54
N ARG A 599 -12.18 -0.55 0.19
CA ARG A 599 -12.15 -0.96 1.60
C ARG A 599 -11.14 -0.15 2.36
N THR A 600 -11.34 -0.05 3.67
CA THR A 600 -10.36 0.52 4.60
C THR A 600 -10.35 -0.30 5.89
N LEU A 601 -9.19 -0.35 6.55
CA LEU A 601 -9.07 -0.94 7.88
C LEU A 601 -9.35 0.14 8.93
N VAL A 602 -10.19 -0.19 9.90
CA VAL A 602 -10.56 0.69 11.03
C VAL A 602 -10.04 0.06 12.30
N THR A 603 -8.90 0.57 12.78
CA THR A 603 -8.27 0.10 14.02
C THR A 603 -8.79 0.92 15.21
N LEU A 604 -9.33 0.23 16.21
CA LEU A 604 -9.87 0.84 17.40
C LEU A 604 -8.74 1.19 18.38
N GLN A 605 -8.80 2.36 19.00
CA GLN A 605 -7.93 2.74 20.12
C GLN A 605 -8.81 2.96 21.35
N ASN A 606 -8.54 2.24 22.43
CA ASN A 606 -9.21 2.44 23.72
C ASN A 606 -10.75 2.42 23.68
N GLY A 607 -11.36 1.69 22.73
CA GLY A 607 -12.81 1.66 22.53
C GLY A 607 -13.37 2.81 21.67
N LYS A 608 -12.50 3.53 20.95
CA LYS A 608 -12.85 4.53 19.93
C LYS A 608 -12.40 4.00 18.58
N TRP A 609 -13.03 4.46 17.50
CA TRP A 609 -12.74 4.01 16.13
C TRP A 609 -12.45 5.17 15.16
N ARG A 610 -12.53 6.40 15.67
CA ARG A 610 -12.21 7.66 15.00
C ARG A 610 -11.87 8.70 16.08
N ALA A 611 -11.14 9.77 15.71
CA ALA A 611 -10.74 10.80 16.67
C ALA A 611 -11.89 11.74 17.07
N PHE A 612 -12.74 12.11 16.11
CA PHE A 612 -13.79 13.12 16.27
C PHE A 612 -15.14 12.50 15.93
N ILE A 613 -16.10 12.66 16.84
CA ILE A 613 -17.49 12.20 16.66
C ILE A 613 -18.33 13.34 16.13
#